data_AF-A0A2V1GVS0-F1
#
_entry.id   AF-A0A2V1GVS0-F1
#
_cell.length_a   1.000
_cell.length_b   1.000
_cell.length_c   1.000
_cell.angle_alpha   90.00
_cell.angle_beta   90.00
_cell.angle_gamma   90.00
#
_symmetry.space_group_name_H-M   'P 1'
#
loop_
_entity.id
_entity.type
_entity.pdbx_description
1 polymer ?
#
loop_
_entity_poly.entity_id
_entity_poly.type
_entity_poly.pdbx_seq_one_letter_code
_entity_poly.pdbx_strand_id
1 'polypeptide(L)'
;MSQNLVFNHHSLPYQHAAQAKEDIAEFLKIAIRCRTFGYDAILLDEEIDQSWYGLELAKDYFLRDWFVQANQDPQQKDLVRAFRSIATRQPLFDADELKQSTELDAGLAGEDQSSIALLASFYFEAFLLSFPSQKKWTKPELAIWIKKLDEESGEIEQASAELKNIFSIASLSNHELNLKTIRDQKLQTANDILQRRQSLFPCIEFLDSFSSDLRRGGFRADILDKSKDALLVLNQFCDDWKEEKFSEYRHEYLRDSGLNMEVSGESSTVADDPKLRSQREYRLPSGTKVYCENHIKLPAGFRMHFYPDTTNKKIYIAYLGPHLKLK
;
A
#
# COMPACT_ATOMS: atom_id res chain seq x y z
N MET A 1 1.55 -6.68 12.11
CA MET A 1 2.57 -5.63 11.90
C MET A 1 2.38 -5.02 10.51
N SER A 2 2.38 -3.68 10.42
CA SER A 2 2.42 -2.93 9.16
C SER A 2 3.71 -3.25 8.41
N GLN A 3 3.69 -3.22 7.07
CA GLN A 3 4.94 -3.25 6.31
C GLN A 3 5.49 -1.84 6.25
N ASN A 4 6.81 -1.75 6.32
CA ASN A 4 7.49 -0.47 6.23
C ASN A 4 8.46 -0.52 5.05
N LEU A 5 8.61 0.61 4.38
CA LEU A 5 9.74 0.84 3.47
C LEU A 5 10.94 1.28 4.30
N VAL A 6 12.16 1.02 3.85
CA VAL A 6 13.37 1.56 4.49
C VAL A 6 13.87 2.72 3.66
N PHE A 7 13.94 3.92 4.23
CA PHE A 7 14.49 5.07 3.52
C PHE A 7 16.01 5.02 3.46
N ASN A 8 16.54 5.04 2.23
CA ASN A 8 17.96 5.13 1.98
C ASN A 8 18.42 6.59 1.95
N HIS A 9 18.75 7.16 3.10
CA HIS A 9 19.26 8.53 3.16
C HIS A 9 20.65 8.68 2.54
N HIS A 10 21.42 7.60 2.35
CA HIS A 10 22.67 7.62 1.58
C HIS A 10 22.45 7.84 0.07
N SER A 11 21.19 7.84 -0.37
CA SER A 11 20.79 8.29 -1.70
C SER A 11 20.72 9.81 -1.85
N LEU A 12 21.19 10.57 -0.86
CA LEU A 12 21.31 12.02 -0.89
C LEU A 12 22.76 12.44 -0.57
N PRO A 13 23.16 13.68 -0.88
CA PRO A 13 22.39 14.74 -1.54
C PRO A 13 22.43 14.67 -3.08
N TYR A 14 21.52 15.41 -3.71
CA TYR A 14 21.56 15.80 -5.11
C TYR A 14 22.66 16.84 -5.37
N GLN A 15 23.19 16.83 -6.60
CA GLN A 15 24.13 17.86 -7.06
C GLN A 15 23.46 19.23 -7.23
N HIS A 16 22.17 19.24 -7.60
CA HIS A 16 21.41 20.46 -7.89
C HIS A 16 20.01 20.43 -7.27
N ALA A 17 19.62 21.51 -6.60
CA ALA A 17 18.30 21.64 -5.97
C ALA A 17 17.13 21.57 -6.98
N ALA A 18 17.35 21.94 -8.25
CA ALA A 18 16.35 21.81 -9.31
C ALA A 18 15.94 20.34 -9.52
N GLN A 19 16.91 19.43 -9.56
CA GLN A 19 16.64 18.01 -9.72
C GLN A 19 15.91 17.44 -8.49
N ALA A 20 16.33 17.83 -7.28
CA ALA A 20 15.64 17.46 -6.06
C ALA A 20 14.15 17.87 -6.10
N LYS A 21 13.82 19.08 -6.59
CA LYS A 21 12.42 19.55 -6.69
C LYS A 21 11.57 18.69 -7.62
N GLU A 22 12.12 18.25 -8.74
CA GLU A 22 11.43 17.40 -9.71
C GLU A 22 11.16 16.01 -9.11
N ASP A 23 12.16 15.44 -8.44
CA ASP A 23 12.11 14.06 -7.96
C ASP A 23 11.27 13.87 -6.68
N ILE A 24 11.08 14.91 -5.85
CA ILE A 24 10.19 14.83 -4.67
C ILE A 24 8.78 14.44 -5.08
N ALA A 25 8.25 14.99 -6.18
CA ALA A 25 6.90 14.69 -6.62
C ALA A 25 6.75 13.20 -6.98
N GLU A 26 7.75 12.61 -7.63
CA GLU A 26 7.76 11.19 -7.96
C GLU A 26 7.95 10.32 -6.71
N PHE A 27 8.88 10.69 -5.82
CA PHE A 27 9.11 10.02 -4.54
C PHE A 27 7.82 9.92 -3.71
N LEU A 28 7.06 11.02 -3.59
CA LEU A 28 5.81 11.03 -2.85
C LEU A 28 4.75 10.14 -3.50
N LYS A 29 4.64 10.16 -4.84
CA LYS A 29 3.73 9.26 -5.57
C LYS A 29 4.08 7.80 -5.36
N ILE A 30 5.37 7.45 -5.36
CA ILE A 30 5.86 6.11 -5.05
C ILE A 30 5.43 5.69 -3.64
N ALA A 31 5.71 6.52 -2.63
CA ALA A 31 5.37 6.22 -1.24
C ALA A 31 3.86 5.99 -1.06
N ILE A 32 3.02 6.84 -1.68
CA ILE A 32 1.56 6.66 -1.65
C ILE A 32 1.13 5.38 -2.37
N ARG A 33 1.71 5.08 -3.54
CA ARG A 33 1.40 3.85 -4.28
C ARG A 33 1.83 2.59 -3.53
N CYS A 34 2.95 2.62 -2.79
CA CYS A 34 3.36 1.51 -1.95
C CYS A 34 2.33 1.15 -0.86
N ARG A 35 1.53 2.13 -0.38
CA ARG A 35 0.44 1.88 0.58
C ARG A 35 -0.65 0.97 0.03
N THR A 36 -0.91 0.99 -1.28
CA THR A 36 -1.87 0.06 -1.91
C THR A 36 -1.41 -1.40 -1.86
N PHE A 37 -0.14 -1.63 -1.50
CA PHE A 37 0.43 -2.94 -1.24
C PHE A 37 0.60 -3.24 0.26
N GLY A 38 0.19 -2.32 1.15
CA GLY A 38 0.24 -2.49 2.61
C GLY A 38 1.49 -1.94 3.29
N TYR A 39 2.30 -1.16 2.56
CA TYR A 39 3.45 -0.43 3.11
C TYR A 39 2.98 0.91 3.66
N ASP A 40 2.71 0.96 4.95
CA ASP A 40 1.99 2.07 5.60
C ASP A 40 2.90 3.14 6.18
N ALA A 41 4.18 2.83 6.37
CA ALA A 41 5.16 3.76 6.92
C ALA A 41 6.53 3.63 6.26
N ILE A 42 7.35 4.67 6.42
CA ILE A 42 8.75 4.70 6.02
C ILE A 42 9.63 4.69 7.28
N LEU A 43 10.54 3.72 7.38
CA LEU A 43 11.55 3.67 8.41
C LEU A 43 12.67 4.65 8.11
N LEU A 44 13.02 5.46 9.11
CA LEU A 44 14.05 6.48 9.04
C LEU A 44 15.20 6.15 10.00
N ASP A 45 16.39 6.55 9.60
CA ASP A 45 17.57 6.56 10.45
C ASP A 45 17.41 7.50 11.65
N GLU A 46 18.10 7.21 12.74
CA GLU A 46 18.16 8.10 13.88
C GLU A 46 18.82 9.47 13.58
N GLU A 47 19.70 9.51 12.59
CA GLU A 47 20.35 10.74 12.13
C GLU A 47 19.38 11.71 11.43
N ILE A 48 18.21 11.21 10.99
CA ILE A 48 17.17 12.00 10.36
C ILE A 48 16.15 12.40 11.43
N ASP A 49 15.61 13.62 11.34
CA ASP A 49 14.52 14.00 12.20
C ASP A 49 13.27 13.14 11.91
N GLN A 50 12.51 12.77 12.96
CA GLN A 50 11.28 11.97 12.81
C GLN A 50 10.30 12.57 11.79
N SER A 51 10.30 13.90 11.71
CA SER A 51 9.44 14.67 10.83
C SER A 51 10.02 14.89 9.44
N TRP A 52 11.19 14.31 9.14
CA TRP A 52 11.93 14.30 7.87
C TRP A 52 12.08 15.67 7.16
N TYR A 53 11.66 16.77 7.79
CA TYR A 53 11.74 18.14 7.28
C TYR A 53 13.18 18.66 7.26
N GLY A 54 14.02 18.12 8.14
CA GLY A 54 15.44 18.40 8.26
C GLY A 54 16.30 17.68 7.23
N LEU A 55 15.72 16.81 6.41
CA LEU A 55 16.44 16.09 5.36
C LEU A 55 17.02 17.04 4.32
N GLU A 56 18.35 17.09 4.22
CA GLU A 56 19.07 17.88 3.21
C GLU A 56 19.01 17.14 1.87
N LEU A 57 18.33 17.74 0.89
CA LEU A 57 18.12 17.13 -0.42
C LEU A 57 19.22 17.52 -1.40
N ALA A 58 19.65 18.78 -1.36
CA ALA A 58 20.82 19.27 -2.09
C ALA A 58 21.54 20.26 -1.16
N LYS A 59 22.76 20.65 -1.52
CA LYS A 59 23.53 21.61 -0.71
C LYS A 59 22.69 22.84 -0.33
N ASP A 60 22.51 23.06 0.97
CA ASP A 60 21.73 24.16 1.56
C ASP A 60 20.24 24.18 1.14
N TYR A 61 19.69 23.05 0.70
CA TYR A 61 18.30 22.88 0.28
C TYR A 61 17.66 21.67 0.93
N PHE A 62 16.67 21.91 1.78
CA PHE A 62 16.06 20.90 2.65
C PHE A 62 14.62 20.59 2.24
N LEU A 63 14.10 19.46 2.71
CA LEU A 63 12.71 19.07 2.45
C LEU A 63 11.70 20.09 3.02
N ARG A 64 12.02 20.77 4.13
CA ARG A 64 11.24 21.92 4.63
C ARG A 64 11.13 23.07 3.63
N ASP A 65 12.19 23.35 2.87
CA ASP A 65 12.20 24.47 1.93
C ASP A 65 11.28 24.17 0.75
N TRP A 66 11.31 22.92 0.27
CA TRP A 66 10.32 22.42 -0.68
C TRP A 66 8.91 22.55 -0.14
N PHE A 67 8.65 22.06 1.07
CA PHE A 67 7.30 22.08 1.65
C PHE A 67 6.73 23.49 1.80
N VAL A 68 7.53 24.45 2.25
CA VAL A 68 7.10 25.86 2.38
C VAL A 68 6.71 26.42 1.02
N GLN A 69 7.50 26.17 -0.02
CA GLN A 69 7.22 26.59 -1.40
C GLN A 69 5.95 25.91 -1.93
N ALA A 70 5.86 24.58 -1.81
CA ALA A 70 4.74 23.78 -2.29
C ALA A 70 3.42 24.14 -1.59
N ASN A 71 3.46 24.45 -0.29
CA ASN A 71 2.26 24.82 0.48
C ASN A 71 1.69 26.20 0.09
N GLN A 72 2.48 27.05 -0.58
CA GLN A 72 2.03 28.33 -1.13
C GLN A 72 1.51 28.22 -2.58
N ASP A 73 1.83 27.14 -3.28
CA ASP A 73 1.42 26.89 -4.66
C ASP A 73 0.10 26.09 -4.73
N PRO A 74 -1.00 26.68 -5.23
CA PRO A 74 -2.27 25.96 -5.38
C PRO A 74 -2.19 24.70 -6.23
N GLN A 75 -1.23 24.61 -7.17
CA GLN A 75 -1.05 23.44 -8.04
C GLN A 75 -0.41 22.25 -7.31
N GLN A 76 0.22 22.48 -6.15
CA GLN A 76 0.92 21.45 -5.38
C GLN A 76 0.14 20.98 -4.15
N LYS A 77 -1.12 21.41 -3.99
CA LYS A 77 -1.98 21.04 -2.85
C LYS A 77 -2.05 19.54 -2.60
N ASP A 78 -2.13 18.74 -3.65
CA ASP A 78 -2.23 17.28 -3.50
C ASP A 78 -0.89 16.64 -3.11
N LEU A 79 0.25 17.16 -3.60
CA LEU A 79 1.58 16.72 -3.15
C LEU A 79 1.81 17.07 -1.67
N VAL A 80 1.40 18.26 -1.23
CA VAL A 80 1.49 18.69 0.17
C VAL A 80 0.63 17.80 1.07
N ARG A 81 -0.58 17.44 0.63
CA ARG A 81 -1.44 16.47 1.34
C ARG A 81 -0.80 15.09 1.39
N ALA A 82 -0.26 14.61 0.27
CA ALA A 82 0.43 13.33 0.19
C ALA A 82 1.59 13.27 1.19
N PHE A 83 2.47 14.27 1.16
CA PHE A 83 3.58 14.41 2.10
C PHE A 83 3.12 14.35 3.57
N ARG A 84 2.09 15.11 3.94
CA ARG A 84 1.54 15.08 5.32
C ARG A 84 0.92 13.74 5.71
N SER A 85 0.48 12.94 4.74
CA SER A 85 -0.18 11.66 4.98
C SER A 85 0.79 10.49 5.14
N ILE A 86 2.06 10.68 4.79
CA ILE A 86 3.08 9.64 4.91
C ILE A 86 3.47 9.52 6.38
N ALA A 87 3.26 8.33 6.93
CA ALA A 87 3.73 8.00 8.26
C ALA A 87 5.22 7.63 8.22
N THR A 88 5.97 8.12 9.19
CA THR A 88 7.38 7.78 9.39
C THR A 88 7.54 7.06 10.72
N ARG A 89 8.51 6.15 10.82
CA ARG A 89 8.90 5.49 12.06
C ARG A 89 10.41 5.56 12.22
N GLN A 90 10.85 5.88 13.42
CA GLN A 90 12.24 5.92 13.84
C GLN A 90 12.31 5.29 15.23
N PRO A 91 13.41 4.63 15.59
CA PRO A 91 14.58 4.28 14.75
C PRO A 91 14.31 3.25 13.64
N LEU A 92 15.32 3.01 12.78
CA LEU A 92 15.34 1.87 11.86
C LEU A 92 15.16 0.55 12.62
N PHE A 93 15.94 0.38 13.70
CA PHE A 93 15.92 -0.77 14.60
C PHE A 93 15.51 -0.35 16.00
N ASP A 94 14.54 -1.03 16.61
CA ASP A 94 14.30 -0.86 18.04
C ASP A 94 15.48 -1.39 18.90
N ALA A 95 15.42 -1.17 20.21
CA ALA A 95 16.52 -1.51 21.11
C ALA A 95 16.83 -3.02 21.19
N ASP A 96 15.87 -3.89 20.87
CA ASP A 96 16.08 -5.34 20.88
C ASP A 96 16.51 -5.84 19.50
N GLU A 97 15.96 -5.27 18.42
CA GLU A 97 16.38 -5.51 17.04
C GLU A 97 17.85 -5.07 16.83
N LEU A 98 18.25 -3.91 17.38
CA LEU A 98 19.60 -3.39 17.27
C LEU A 98 20.62 -4.32 17.94
N LYS A 99 20.31 -4.85 19.12
CA LYS A 99 21.19 -5.83 19.80
C LYS A 99 21.34 -7.13 19.02
N GLN A 100 20.33 -7.51 18.25
CA GLN A 100 20.40 -8.69 17.38
C GLN A 100 21.15 -8.39 16.08
N SER A 101 21.22 -7.12 15.66
CA SER A 101 21.90 -6.70 14.45
C SER A 101 23.33 -6.22 14.67
N THR A 102 23.82 -6.06 15.91
CA THR A 102 25.16 -5.53 16.21
C THR A 102 26.31 -6.35 15.64
N GLU A 103 26.07 -7.63 15.33
CA GLU A 103 27.05 -8.53 14.71
C GLU A 103 27.05 -8.46 13.18
N LEU A 104 26.11 -7.70 12.60
CA LEU A 104 25.92 -7.60 11.16
C LEU A 104 26.29 -6.21 10.68
N ASP A 105 26.92 -6.18 9.52
CA ASP A 105 27.18 -4.96 8.78
C ASP A 105 26.85 -5.17 7.30
N ALA A 106 26.43 -4.11 6.62
CA ALA A 106 26.01 -4.19 5.22
C ALA A 106 26.49 -2.97 4.44
N GLY A 107 26.90 -3.17 3.19
CA GLY A 107 27.30 -2.09 2.30
C GLY A 107 27.12 -2.45 0.84
N LEU A 108 27.25 -1.47 -0.04
CA LEU A 108 27.07 -1.68 -1.47
C LEU A 108 28.23 -2.51 -2.04
N ALA A 109 27.93 -3.45 -2.95
CA ALA A 109 28.98 -4.24 -3.60
C ALA A 109 29.98 -3.34 -4.34
N GLY A 110 31.27 -3.50 -4.02
CA GLY A 110 32.36 -2.68 -4.57
C GLY A 110 32.65 -1.40 -3.79
N GLU A 111 31.93 -1.12 -2.70
CA GLU A 111 32.24 -0.05 -1.75
C GLU A 111 32.62 -0.66 -0.39
N ASP A 112 33.56 -0.05 0.32
CA ASP A 112 33.96 -0.52 1.67
C ASP A 112 33.12 0.11 2.80
N GLN A 113 32.28 1.09 2.45
CA GLN A 113 31.48 1.83 3.41
C GLN A 113 30.21 1.06 3.78
N SER A 114 29.96 0.95 5.08
CA SER A 114 28.72 0.42 5.63
C SER A 114 27.55 1.39 5.50
N SER A 115 26.34 0.85 5.47
CA SER A 115 25.10 1.60 5.44
C SER A 115 24.03 0.86 6.25
N ILE A 116 23.66 1.47 7.36
CA ILE A 116 22.63 0.96 8.26
C ILE A 116 21.25 0.86 7.59
N ALA A 117 20.97 1.68 6.58
CA ALA A 117 19.75 1.58 5.77
C ALA A 117 19.75 0.31 4.89
N LEU A 118 20.91 -0.08 4.33
CA LEU A 118 21.03 -1.35 3.61
C LEU A 118 20.90 -2.53 4.57
N LEU A 119 21.51 -2.43 5.76
CA LEU A 119 21.37 -3.45 6.80
C LEU A 119 19.91 -3.63 7.23
N ALA A 120 19.19 -2.53 7.47
CA ALA A 120 17.78 -2.57 7.84
C ALA A 120 16.91 -3.18 6.73
N SER A 121 17.15 -2.81 5.47
CA SER A 121 16.43 -3.39 4.34
C SER A 121 16.68 -4.90 4.21
N PHE A 122 17.91 -5.36 4.43
CA PHE A 122 18.24 -6.78 4.48
C PHE A 122 17.54 -7.49 5.65
N TYR A 123 17.71 -6.97 6.88
CA TYR A 123 17.21 -7.58 8.11
C TYR A 123 15.68 -7.71 8.14
N PHE A 124 14.96 -6.69 7.69
CA PHE A 124 13.49 -6.71 7.65
C PHE A 124 12.90 -7.32 6.36
N GLU A 125 13.75 -7.78 5.43
CA GLU A 125 13.38 -8.15 4.06
C GLU A 125 12.50 -7.07 3.39
N ALA A 126 12.81 -5.81 3.67
CA ALA A 126 12.02 -4.65 3.28
C ALA A 126 12.53 -4.05 1.98
N PHE A 127 11.64 -3.43 1.21
CA PHE A 127 12.05 -2.63 0.06
C PHE A 127 12.78 -1.38 0.52
N LEU A 128 13.90 -1.12 -0.14
CA LEU A 128 14.64 0.11 -0.01
C LEU A 128 13.96 1.19 -0.85
N LEU A 129 13.79 2.39 -0.30
CA LEU A 129 13.27 3.56 -0.98
C LEU A 129 14.38 4.60 -1.11
N SER A 130 14.81 4.88 -2.34
CA SER A 130 15.94 5.78 -2.62
C SER A 130 15.51 6.96 -3.50
N PHE A 131 16.21 8.08 -3.38
CA PHE A 131 16.22 9.14 -4.38
C PHE A 131 17.16 8.79 -5.54
N PRO A 132 16.81 9.08 -6.80
CA PRO A 132 17.67 8.84 -7.96
C PRO A 132 18.80 9.87 -8.14
N SER A 133 19.39 10.36 -7.05
CA SER A 133 20.42 11.43 -7.08
C SER A 133 21.75 10.99 -7.71
N GLN A 134 22.06 9.70 -7.65
CA GLN A 134 23.31 9.11 -8.12
C GLN A 134 23.04 7.78 -8.83
N LYS A 135 23.84 7.47 -9.86
CA LYS A 135 23.67 6.26 -10.70
C LYS A 135 23.68 4.95 -9.92
N LYS A 136 24.34 4.89 -8.76
CA LYS A 136 24.38 3.68 -7.94
C LYS A 136 23.02 3.34 -7.31
N TRP A 137 22.16 4.34 -7.12
CA TRP A 137 20.82 4.21 -6.55
C TRP A 137 19.70 4.06 -7.60
N THR A 138 20.04 4.12 -8.89
CA THR A 138 19.08 3.97 -10.00
C THR A 138 19.04 2.55 -10.55
N LYS A 139 19.24 1.55 -9.69
CA LYS A 139 19.12 0.12 -10.03
C LYS A 139 17.97 -0.48 -9.23
N PRO A 140 17.06 -1.24 -9.87
CA PRO A 140 15.94 -1.88 -9.18
C PRO A 140 16.41 -2.93 -8.16
N GLU A 141 17.55 -3.56 -8.42
CA GLU A 141 18.19 -4.56 -7.57
C GLU A 141 19.61 -4.07 -7.24
N LEU A 142 19.92 -4.02 -5.96
CA LEU A 142 21.21 -3.57 -5.43
C LEU A 142 21.96 -4.77 -4.87
N ALA A 143 23.09 -5.09 -5.49
CA ALA A 143 24.03 -6.04 -4.92
C ALA A 143 24.72 -5.42 -3.70
N ILE A 144 24.67 -6.12 -2.56
CA ILE A 144 25.28 -5.71 -1.31
C ILE A 144 26.19 -6.81 -0.77
N TRP A 145 27.16 -6.43 0.05
CA TRP A 145 27.84 -7.36 0.93
C TRP A 145 27.19 -7.32 2.31
N ILE A 146 27.19 -8.45 2.99
CA ILE A 146 26.84 -8.62 4.40
C ILE A 146 28.06 -9.18 5.10
N LYS A 147 28.55 -8.51 6.14
CA LYS A 147 29.60 -9.00 7.01
C LYS A 147 28.97 -9.43 8.32
N LYS A 148 29.29 -10.64 8.77
CA LYS A 148 28.91 -11.16 10.08
C LYS A 148 30.17 -11.44 10.87
N LEU A 149 30.21 -10.98 12.12
CA LEU A 149 31.24 -11.41 13.06
C LEU A 149 30.86 -12.78 13.62
N ASP A 150 31.73 -13.77 13.46
CA ASP A 150 31.56 -15.08 14.09
C ASP A 150 32.06 -15.02 15.55
N GLU A 151 31.18 -15.27 16.51
CA GLU A 151 31.49 -15.15 17.94
C GLU A 151 32.48 -16.21 18.44
N GLU A 152 32.56 -17.38 17.80
CA GLU A 152 33.39 -18.50 18.26
C GLU A 152 34.84 -18.38 17.76
N SER A 153 35.02 -17.96 16.51
CA SER A 153 36.31 -17.83 15.83
C SER A 153 36.87 -16.40 15.86
N GLY A 154 36.01 -15.39 16.00
CA GLY A 154 36.36 -13.98 15.85
C GLY A 154 36.68 -13.56 14.41
N GLU A 155 36.40 -14.43 13.42
CA GLU A 155 36.58 -14.14 12.01
C GLU A 155 35.36 -13.40 11.44
N ILE A 156 35.59 -12.64 10.37
CA ILE A 156 34.51 -11.95 9.64
C ILE A 156 34.11 -12.81 8.45
N GLU A 157 32.89 -13.33 8.49
CA GLU A 157 32.27 -13.99 7.35
C GLU A 157 31.63 -12.94 6.46
N GLN A 158 31.92 -12.99 5.15
CA GLN A 158 31.29 -12.10 4.17
C GLN A 158 30.43 -12.90 3.19
N ALA A 159 29.16 -12.51 3.11
CA ALA A 159 28.21 -12.99 2.12
C ALA A 159 27.81 -11.87 1.15
N SER A 160 27.29 -12.23 -0.01
CA SER A 160 26.64 -11.32 -0.96
C SER A 160 25.13 -11.51 -0.92
N ALA A 161 24.39 -10.41 -0.95
CA ALA A 161 22.93 -10.43 -1.02
C ALA A 161 22.44 -9.38 -2.03
N GLU A 162 21.14 -9.38 -2.29
CA GLU A 162 20.49 -8.45 -3.20
C GLU A 162 19.29 -7.79 -2.53
N LEU A 163 19.22 -6.46 -2.62
CA LEU A 163 18.12 -5.67 -2.09
C LEU A 163 17.25 -5.12 -3.22
N LYS A 164 15.94 -5.14 -2.98
CA LYS A 164 14.96 -4.54 -3.89
C LYS A 164 14.86 -3.05 -3.59
N ASN A 165 15.21 -2.23 -4.57
CA ASN A 165 15.27 -0.79 -4.45
C ASN A 165 14.23 -0.13 -5.38
N ILE A 166 13.46 0.78 -4.81
CA ILE A 166 12.46 1.58 -5.48
C ILE A 166 12.95 3.03 -5.48
N PHE A 167 13.15 3.59 -6.67
CA PHE A 167 13.65 4.96 -6.88
C PHE A 167 12.88 5.76 -7.94
N SER A 168 11.97 5.09 -8.66
CA SER A 168 11.13 5.65 -9.73
C SER A 168 9.86 4.81 -9.86
N ILE A 169 8.84 5.34 -10.53
CA ILE A 169 7.61 4.58 -10.86
C ILE A 169 7.95 3.35 -11.71
N ALA A 170 8.92 3.46 -12.62
CA ALA A 170 9.38 2.32 -13.41
C ALA A 170 9.99 1.20 -12.54
N SER A 171 10.82 1.56 -11.54
CA SER A 171 11.35 0.57 -10.60
C SER A 171 10.28 -0.05 -9.69
N LEU A 172 9.25 0.72 -9.31
CA LEU A 172 8.10 0.18 -8.57
C LEU A 172 7.36 -0.86 -9.41
N SER A 173 7.14 -0.58 -10.71
CA SER A 173 6.52 -1.52 -11.63
C SER A 173 7.32 -2.82 -11.78
N ASN A 174 8.66 -2.76 -11.78
CA ASN A 174 9.50 -3.97 -11.78
C ASN A 174 9.24 -4.85 -10.56
N HIS A 175 8.94 -4.25 -9.42
CA HIS A 175 8.73 -4.92 -8.14
C HIS A 175 7.26 -5.25 -7.85
N GLU A 176 6.34 -4.89 -8.75
CA GLU A 176 4.91 -4.96 -8.48
C GLU A 176 4.43 -6.38 -8.14
N LEU A 177 4.98 -7.41 -8.82
CA LEU A 177 4.65 -8.80 -8.51
C LEU A 177 5.12 -9.19 -7.10
N ASN A 178 6.31 -8.78 -6.68
CA ASN A 178 6.82 -9.05 -5.33
C ASN A 178 5.98 -8.32 -4.28
N LEU A 179 5.65 -7.04 -4.51
CA LEU A 179 4.80 -6.24 -3.64
C LEU A 179 3.42 -6.90 -3.46
N LYS A 180 2.79 -7.34 -4.56
CA LYS A 180 1.52 -8.07 -4.54
C LYS A 180 1.65 -9.40 -3.80
N THR A 181 2.68 -10.18 -4.09
CA THR A 181 2.91 -11.49 -3.43
C THR A 181 3.05 -11.32 -1.92
N ILE A 182 3.86 -10.36 -1.48
CA ILE A 182 4.10 -10.07 -0.05
C ILE A 182 2.83 -9.56 0.64
N ARG A 183 2.02 -8.74 -0.05
CA ARG A 183 0.68 -8.33 0.42
C ARG A 183 -0.23 -9.56 0.58
N ASP A 184 -0.32 -10.39 -0.45
CA ASP A 184 -1.27 -11.50 -0.52
C ASP A 184 -0.94 -12.59 0.50
N GLN A 185 0.35 -12.87 0.75
CA GLN A 185 0.83 -13.72 1.84
C GLN A 185 0.38 -13.26 3.23
N LYS A 186 0.07 -11.97 3.41
CA LYS A 186 -0.44 -11.42 4.68
C LYS A 186 -1.95 -11.26 4.72
N LEU A 187 -2.65 -11.60 3.64
CA LEU A 187 -4.09 -11.59 3.53
C LEU A 187 -4.61 -13.02 3.36
N GLN A 188 -4.24 -13.93 4.26
CA GLN A 188 -4.59 -15.34 4.10
C GLN A 188 -5.98 -15.66 4.67
N THR A 189 -6.40 -14.91 5.69
CA THR A 189 -7.63 -15.17 6.44
C THR A 189 -8.60 -13.99 6.37
N ALA A 190 -9.88 -14.25 6.66
CA ALA A 190 -10.89 -13.20 6.78
C ALA A 190 -10.55 -12.19 7.90
N ASN A 191 -9.88 -12.65 8.96
CA ASN A 191 -9.41 -11.77 10.04
C ASN A 191 -8.30 -10.81 9.56
N ASP A 192 -7.40 -11.27 8.69
CA ASP A 192 -6.36 -10.41 8.12
C ASP A 192 -6.97 -9.25 7.32
N ILE A 193 -7.98 -9.54 6.50
CA ILE A 193 -8.73 -8.53 5.74
C ILE A 193 -9.34 -7.50 6.69
N LEU A 194 -9.97 -7.95 7.79
CA LEU A 194 -10.60 -7.05 8.76
C LEU A 194 -9.58 -6.19 9.51
N GLN A 195 -8.47 -6.77 9.95
CA GLN A 195 -7.42 -6.05 10.69
C GLN A 195 -6.71 -5.02 9.82
N ARG A 196 -6.53 -5.31 8.53
CA ARG A 196 -5.80 -4.44 7.58
C ARG A 196 -6.71 -3.58 6.72
N ARG A 197 -8.02 -3.54 6.99
CA ARG A 197 -8.99 -2.90 6.09
C ARG A 197 -8.72 -1.42 5.85
N GLN A 198 -8.28 -0.70 6.87
CA GLN A 198 -8.04 0.75 6.76
C GLN A 198 -6.79 1.07 5.94
N SER A 199 -5.76 0.22 6.00
CA SER A 199 -4.54 0.42 5.23
C SER A 199 -4.67 -0.05 3.78
N LEU A 200 -5.23 -1.23 3.56
CA LEU A 200 -5.30 -1.85 2.24
C LEU A 200 -6.51 -1.45 1.41
N PHE A 201 -7.60 -1.03 2.06
CA PHE A 201 -8.84 -0.67 1.39
C PHE A 201 -9.33 0.75 1.76
N PRO A 202 -8.49 1.80 1.64
CA PRO A 202 -8.83 3.15 2.11
C PRO A 202 -9.97 3.81 1.32
N CYS A 203 -10.24 3.35 0.09
CA CYS A 203 -11.21 3.94 -0.81
C CYS A 203 -12.58 3.25 -0.79
N ILE A 204 -12.71 2.12 -0.08
CA ILE A 204 -13.98 1.43 0.13
C ILE A 204 -14.31 1.35 1.63
N GLU A 205 -15.55 1.02 1.96
CA GLU A 205 -15.98 0.90 3.34
C GLU A 205 -16.77 -0.38 3.58
N PHE A 206 -16.40 -1.10 4.64
CA PHE A 206 -17.07 -2.34 5.01
C PHE A 206 -18.21 -2.01 5.95
N LEU A 207 -19.43 -2.35 5.56
CA LEU A 207 -20.56 -2.30 6.47
C LEU A 207 -20.44 -3.38 7.56
N ASP A 208 -21.14 -3.18 8.67
CA ASP A 208 -21.10 -4.10 9.82
C ASP A 208 -21.55 -5.51 9.44
N SER A 209 -22.51 -5.63 8.51
CA SER A 209 -22.96 -6.91 7.96
C SER A 209 -21.83 -7.67 7.28
N PHE A 210 -21.12 -7.04 6.35
CA PHE A 210 -19.97 -7.64 5.68
C PHE A 210 -18.86 -8.02 6.66
N SER A 211 -18.58 -7.15 7.63
CA SER A 211 -17.60 -7.44 8.68
C SER A 211 -18.02 -8.65 9.53
N SER A 212 -19.32 -8.78 9.80
CA SER A 212 -19.88 -9.93 10.53
C SER A 212 -19.84 -11.21 9.69
N ASP A 213 -20.04 -11.11 8.38
CA ASP A 213 -19.93 -12.24 7.46
C ASP A 213 -18.49 -12.77 7.42
N LEU A 214 -17.50 -11.87 7.33
CA LEU A 214 -16.08 -12.22 7.40
C LEU A 214 -15.71 -12.93 8.71
N ARG A 215 -16.26 -12.48 9.86
CA ARG A 215 -15.98 -13.11 11.17
C ARG A 215 -16.65 -14.47 11.34
N ARG A 216 -17.87 -14.65 10.82
CA ARG A 216 -18.66 -15.87 10.99
C ARG A 216 -18.29 -16.94 9.96
N GLY A 217 -17.82 -16.54 8.79
CA GLY A 217 -17.65 -17.45 7.66
C GLY A 217 -16.40 -18.31 7.76
N GLY A 218 -16.59 -19.63 7.79
CA GLY A 218 -15.56 -20.60 7.40
C GLY A 218 -15.46 -20.66 5.88
N PHE A 219 -15.08 -19.54 5.23
CA PHE A 219 -14.96 -19.48 3.78
C PHE A 219 -13.89 -20.46 3.31
N ARG A 220 -14.18 -21.17 2.22
CA ARG A 220 -13.15 -21.89 1.49
C ARG A 220 -12.11 -20.91 0.95
N ALA A 221 -10.87 -21.37 0.82
CA ALA A 221 -9.75 -20.56 0.33
C ALA A 221 -10.06 -19.86 -1.00
N ASP A 222 -10.66 -20.57 -1.97
CA ASP A 222 -10.98 -20.01 -3.29
C ASP A 222 -12.02 -18.87 -3.24
N ILE A 223 -13.00 -18.95 -2.34
CA ILE A 223 -13.99 -17.88 -2.15
C ILE A 223 -13.32 -16.66 -1.51
N LEU A 224 -12.46 -16.90 -0.52
CA LEU A 224 -11.75 -15.83 0.17
C LEU A 224 -10.75 -15.14 -0.78
N ASP A 225 -10.01 -15.90 -1.59
CA ASP A 225 -9.10 -15.39 -2.62
C ASP A 225 -9.82 -14.51 -3.63
N LYS A 226 -10.95 -14.99 -4.16
CA LYS A 226 -11.76 -14.18 -5.09
C LYS A 226 -12.41 -12.97 -4.43
N SER A 227 -12.76 -13.07 -3.15
CA SER A 227 -13.23 -11.91 -2.39
C SER A 227 -12.13 -10.86 -2.22
N LYS A 228 -10.89 -11.28 -1.94
CA LYS A 228 -9.72 -10.39 -1.86
C LYS A 228 -9.44 -9.70 -3.18
N ASP A 229 -9.40 -10.45 -4.29
CA ASP A 229 -9.25 -9.91 -5.65
C ASP A 229 -10.30 -8.82 -5.92
N ALA A 230 -11.57 -9.11 -5.62
CA ALA A 230 -12.66 -8.15 -5.80
C ALA A 230 -12.48 -6.88 -4.96
N LEU A 231 -12.14 -7.00 -3.68
CA LEU A 231 -11.95 -5.85 -2.79
C LEU A 231 -10.80 -4.95 -3.26
N LEU A 232 -9.70 -5.54 -3.72
CA LEU A 232 -8.56 -4.80 -4.26
C LEU A 232 -8.94 -4.01 -5.52
N VAL A 233 -9.67 -4.64 -6.45
CA VAL A 233 -10.13 -3.96 -7.67
C VAL A 233 -11.15 -2.88 -7.34
N LEU A 234 -12.11 -3.12 -6.44
CA LEU A 234 -13.08 -2.11 -6.03
C LEU A 234 -12.39 -0.91 -5.37
N ASN A 235 -11.35 -1.15 -4.57
CA ASN A 235 -10.55 -0.10 -3.96
C ASN A 235 -9.80 0.73 -5.01
N GLN A 236 -9.13 0.06 -5.96
CA GLN A 236 -8.43 0.73 -7.05
C GLN A 236 -9.40 1.56 -7.93
N PHE A 237 -10.54 0.98 -8.29
CA PHE A 237 -11.58 1.68 -9.05
C PHE A 237 -12.04 2.96 -8.33
N CYS A 238 -12.27 2.91 -7.01
CA CYS A 238 -12.67 4.10 -6.27
C CYS A 238 -11.58 5.18 -6.25
N ASP A 239 -10.31 4.78 -6.27
CA ASP A 239 -9.18 5.71 -6.38
C ASP A 239 -9.17 6.40 -7.75
N ASP A 240 -9.25 5.61 -8.83
CA ASP A 240 -9.34 6.09 -10.20
C ASP A 240 -10.58 6.97 -10.43
N TRP A 241 -11.70 6.64 -9.78
CA TRP A 241 -12.93 7.42 -9.84
C TRP A 241 -12.77 8.80 -9.19
N LYS A 242 -12.08 8.89 -8.05
CA LYS A 242 -11.75 10.17 -7.38
C LYS A 242 -10.81 11.03 -8.22
N GLU A 243 -9.92 10.40 -9.01
CA GLU A 243 -9.05 11.07 -9.98
C GLU A 243 -9.75 11.45 -11.30
N GLU A 244 -11.08 11.32 -11.38
CA GLU A 244 -11.88 11.64 -12.58
C GLU A 244 -11.52 10.81 -13.83
N LYS A 245 -10.85 9.66 -13.67
CA LYS A 245 -10.62 8.73 -14.81
C LYS A 245 -11.93 8.11 -15.30
N PHE A 246 -12.90 8.00 -14.39
CA PHE A 246 -14.27 7.59 -14.68
C PHE A 246 -15.22 8.71 -14.25
N SER A 247 -16.17 9.09 -15.11
CA SER A 247 -17.15 10.15 -14.81
C SER A 247 -18.26 9.66 -13.87
N GLU A 248 -18.55 8.36 -13.88
CA GLU A 248 -19.59 7.72 -13.07
C GLU A 248 -19.28 6.25 -12.83
N TYR A 249 -20.10 5.60 -11.99
CA TYR A 249 -20.04 4.16 -11.80
C TYR A 249 -20.74 3.42 -12.94
N ARG A 250 -20.05 2.45 -13.55
CA ARG A 250 -20.62 1.43 -14.45
C ARG A 250 -19.97 0.08 -14.17
N HIS A 251 -20.73 -1.00 -14.37
CA HIS A 251 -20.20 -2.36 -14.18
C HIS A 251 -19.01 -2.63 -15.10
N GLU A 252 -19.03 -2.09 -16.31
CA GLU A 252 -17.96 -2.21 -17.31
C GLU A 252 -16.62 -1.68 -16.79
N TYR A 253 -16.62 -0.56 -16.06
CA TYR A 253 -15.39 0.07 -15.57
C TYR A 253 -14.69 -0.75 -14.48
N LEU A 254 -15.42 -1.62 -13.76
CA LEU A 254 -14.79 -2.58 -12.87
C LEU A 254 -13.99 -3.62 -13.65
N ARG A 255 -14.45 -4.02 -14.83
CA ARG A 255 -13.70 -4.92 -15.72
C ARG A 255 -12.45 -4.23 -16.27
N ASP A 256 -12.56 -2.96 -16.67
CA ASP A 256 -11.41 -2.15 -17.10
C ASP A 256 -10.38 -1.99 -15.98
N SER A 257 -10.84 -1.98 -14.72
CA SER A 257 -10.00 -1.97 -13.51
C SER A 257 -9.43 -3.35 -13.15
N GLY A 258 -9.66 -4.39 -13.97
CA GLY A 258 -9.11 -5.73 -13.81
C GLY A 258 -10.00 -6.75 -13.09
N LEU A 259 -11.29 -6.45 -12.88
CA LEU A 259 -12.21 -7.41 -12.27
C LEU A 259 -12.56 -8.54 -13.26
N ASN A 260 -12.04 -9.74 -13.01
CA ASN A 260 -12.32 -10.92 -13.83
C ASN A 260 -13.68 -11.57 -13.56
N MET A 261 -14.37 -11.17 -12.49
CA MET A 261 -15.65 -11.72 -12.10
C MET A 261 -16.81 -10.93 -12.70
N GLU A 262 -17.91 -11.63 -12.98
CA GLU A 262 -19.12 -10.99 -13.48
C GLU A 262 -19.76 -10.11 -12.39
N VAL A 263 -20.20 -8.93 -12.80
CA VAL A 263 -20.95 -7.98 -11.97
C VAL A 263 -22.34 -7.82 -12.57
N SER A 264 -23.36 -7.84 -11.72
CA SER A 264 -24.75 -7.65 -12.14
C SER A 264 -25.55 -6.96 -11.05
N GLY A 265 -26.67 -6.34 -11.43
CA GLY A 265 -27.70 -5.85 -10.51
C GLY A 265 -28.74 -6.93 -10.20
N GLU A 266 -29.64 -6.64 -9.27
CA GLU A 266 -30.79 -7.49 -8.99
C GLU A 266 -31.87 -7.33 -10.08
N SER A 267 -32.66 -8.39 -10.29
CA SER A 267 -33.80 -8.33 -11.22
C SER A 267 -34.96 -7.50 -10.66
N SER A 268 -35.83 -6.99 -11.54
CA SER A 268 -37.07 -6.30 -11.14
C SER A 268 -37.93 -7.15 -10.19
N THR A 269 -38.04 -8.46 -10.44
CA THR A 269 -38.77 -9.40 -9.55
C THR A 269 -38.29 -9.35 -8.10
N VAL A 270 -36.99 -9.16 -7.87
CA VAL A 270 -36.41 -9.04 -6.52
C VAL A 270 -36.58 -7.63 -5.97
N ALA A 271 -36.43 -6.61 -6.83
CA ALA A 271 -36.54 -5.21 -6.45
C ALA A 271 -37.97 -4.81 -6.05
N ASP A 272 -38.97 -5.41 -6.70
CA ASP A 272 -40.40 -5.09 -6.54
C ASP A 272 -41.06 -5.88 -5.40
N ASP A 273 -40.49 -7.01 -4.97
CA ASP A 273 -40.95 -7.75 -3.79
C ASP A 273 -40.33 -7.16 -2.51
N PRO A 274 -41.12 -6.58 -1.58
CA PRO A 274 -40.59 -5.93 -0.38
C PRO A 274 -39.79 -6.86 0.52
N LYS A 275 -40.14 -8.16 0.60
CA LYS A 275 -39.43 -9.13 1.42
C LYS A 275 -38.08 -9.49 0.81
N LEU A 276 -38.02 -9.68 -0.51
CA LEU A 276 -36.76 -9.98 -1.20
C LEU A 276 -35.85 -8.76 -1.26
N ARG A 277 -36.42 -7.58 -1.52
CA ARG A 277 -35.71 -6.29 -1.51
C ARG A 277 -35.09 -6.03 -0.15
N SER A 278 -35.83 -6.22 0.94
CA SER A 278 -35.35 -5.94 2.30
C SER A 278 -34.07 -6.71 2.68
N GLN A 279 -33.82 -7.88 2.07
CA GLN A 279 -32.58 -8.65 2.28
C GLN A 279 -31.34 -8.00 1.66
N ARG A 280 -31.51 -7.06 0.72
CA ARG A 280 -30.42 -6.28 0.11
C ARG A 280 -30.38 -4.85 0.62
N GLU A 281 -31.19 -4.51 1.63
CA GLU A 281 -31.18 -3.17 2.20
C GLU A 281 -30.30 -3.12 3.45
N TYR A 282 -29.28 -2.28 3.40
CA TYR A 282 -28.30 -2.13 4.47
C TYR A 282 -28.25 -0.69 4.95
N ARG A 283 -27.82 -0.48 6.20
CA ARG A 283 -27.59 0.87 6.73
C ARG A 283 -26.16 1.29 6.47
N LEU A 284 -26.00 2.47 5.89
CA LEU A 284 -24.74 3.18 5.82
C LEU A 284 -24.35 3.71 7.22
N PRO A 285 -23.07 4.07 7.44
CA PRO A 285 -22.63 4.71 8.68
C PRO A 285 -23.39 5.99 9.04
N SER A 286 -23.93 6.69 8.04
CA SER A 286 -24.81 7.86 8.21
C SER A 286 -26.18 7.52 8.81
N GLY A 287 -26.51 6.23 8.96
CA GLY A 287 -27.83 5.73 9.35
C GLY A 287 -28.80 5.58 8.18
N THR A 288 -28.46 6.08 6.99
CA THR A 288 -29.30 6.00 5.78
C THR A 288 -29.39 4.55 5.30
N LYS A 289 -30.60 4.10 4.95
CA LYS A 289 -30.82 2.79 4.36
C LYS A 289 -30.62 2.87 2.84
N VAL A 290 -29.81 1.98 2.29
CA VAL A 290 -29.55 1.88 0.85
C VAL A 290 -29.83 0.48 0.33
N TYR A 291 -30.19 0.39 -0.94
CA TYR A 291 -30.44 -0.86 -1.64
C TYR A 291 -29.15 -1.30 -2.37
N CYS A 292 -28.49 -2.33 -1.85
CA CYS A 292 -27.25 -2.88 -2.41
C CYS A 292 -27.55 -3.95 -3.47
N GLU A 293 -28.08 -3.52 -4.61
CA GLU A 293 -28.45 -4.42 -5.71
C GLU A 293 -27.25 -4.98 -6.48
N ASN A 294 -26.19 -4.18 -6.59
CA ASN A 294 -24.99 -4.55 -7.33
C ASN A 294 -24.26 -5.66 -6.58
N HIS A 295 -23.86 -6.69 -7.32
CA HIS A 295 -23.15 -7.81 -6.73
C HIS A 295 -22.12 -8.42 -7.68
N ILE A 296 -21.00 -8.86 -7.10
CA ILE A 296 -19.96 -9.62 -7.77
C ILE A 296 -20.27 -11.11 -7.60
N LYS A 297 -20.23 -11.86 -8.71
CA LYS A 297 -20.43 -13.31 -8.71
C LYS A 297 -19.13 -14.02 -8.33
N LEU A 298 -19.13 -14.66 -7.17
CA LEU A 298 -18.02 -15.44 -6.64
C LEU A 298 -18.24 -16.95 -6.90
N PRO A 299 -17.20 -17.79 -6.75
CA PRO A 299 -17.32 -19.25 -6.86
C PRO A 299 -18.37 -19.85 -5.93
N ALA A 300 -18.83 -21.06 -6.26
CA ALA A 300 -19.79 -21.83 -5.47
C ALA A 300 -21.12 -21.09 -5.16
N GLY A 301 -21.54 -20.18 -6.05
CA GLY A 301 -22.78 -19.42 -5.88
C GLY A 301 -22.71 -18.32 -4.83
N PHE A 302 -21.50 -17.96 -4.37
CA PHE A 302 -21.33 -16.82 -3.49
C PHE A 302 -21.52 -15.49 -4.23
N ARG A 303 -21.88 -14.47 -3.46
CA ARG A 303 -22.15 -13.11 -3.91
C ARG A 303 -21.52 -12.13 -2.94
N MET A 304 -20.87 -11.10 -3.48
CA MET A 304 -20.46 -9.93 -2.72
C MET A 304 -21.33 -8.74 -3.14
N HIS A 305 -22.25 -8.31 -2.28
CA HIS A 305 -23.10 -7.15 -2.59
C HIS A 305 -22.44 -5.86 -2.15
N PHE A 306 -22.64 -4.80 -2.92
CA PHE A 306 -22.08 -3.48 -2.66
C PHE A 306 -22.98 -2.35 -3.16
N TYR A 307 -22.70 -1.14 -2.69
CA TYR A 307 -23.38 0.08 -3.07
C TYR A 307 -22.36 1.14 -3.51
N PRO A 308 -22.38 1.60 -4.77
CA PRO A 308 -21.57 2.72 -5.24
C PRO A 308 -22.24 4.04 -4.86
N ASP A 309 -21.60 4.80 -3.98
CA ASP A 309 -21.99 6.17 -3.68
C ASP A 309 -21.31 7.12 -4.67
N THR A 310 -22.10 7.61 -5.62
CA THR A 310 -21.66 8.53 -6.67
C THR A 310 -21.29 9.91 -6.15
N THR A 311 -21.84 10.33 -5.01
CA THR A 311 -21.57 11.66 -4.44
C THR A 311 -20.19 11.71 -3.82
N ASN A 312 -19.84 10.67 -3.05
CA ASN A 312 -18.56 10.59 -2.37
C ASN A 312 -17.51 9.76 -3.12
N LYS A 313 -17.87 9.21 -4.29
CA LYS A 313 -17.04 8.31 -5.11
C LYS A 313 -16.43 7.19 -4.26
N LYS A 314 -17.29 6.53 -3.50
CA LYS A 314 -16.96 5.51 -2.51
C LYS A 314 -17.82 4.29 -2.73
N ILE A 315 -17.27 3.10 -2.54
CA ILE A 315 -18.05 1.87 -2.57
C ILE A 315 -18.20 1.31 -1.15
N TYR A 316 -19.43 1.00 -0.79
CA TYR A 316 -19.79 0.35 0.47
C TYR A 316 -20.01 -1.15 0.23
N ILE A 317 -19.26 -1.99 0.93
CA ILE A 317 -19.36 -3.46 0.83
C ILE A 317 -20.32 -3.97 1.90
N ALA A 318 -21.40 -4.60 1.47
CA ALA A 318 -22.55 -4.87 2.31
C ALA A 318 -22.69 -6.33 2.75
N TYR A 319 -22.33 -7.28 1.90
CA TYR A 319 -22.56 -8.70 2.19
C TYR A 319 -21.54 -9.59 1.50
N LEU A 320 -21.18 -10.69 2.15
CA LEU A 320 -20.42 -11.79 1.56
C LEU A 320 -21.02 -13.12 2.00
N GLY A 321 -21.60 -13.84 1.06
CA GLY A 321 -22.18 -15.14 1.36
C GLY A 321 -22.82 -15.80 0.16
N PRO A 322 -23.51 -16.93 0.36
CA PRO A 322 -24.28 -17.58 -0.70
C PRO A 322 -25.31 -16.64 -1.33
N HIS A 323 -25.77 -16.99 -2.53
CA HIS A 323 -26.85 -16.27 -3.20
C HIS A 323 -28.06 -16.07 -2.29
N LEU A 324 -28.50 -14.82 -2.15
CA LEU A 324 -29.70 -14.48 -1.38
C LEU A 324 -30.97 -15.01 -2.07
N LYS A 325 -32.08 -15.13 -1.33
CA LYS A 325 -33.31 -15.70 -1.86
C LYS A 325 -33.85 -14.88 -3.04
N LEU A 326 -34.44 -15.60 -4.00
CA LEU A 326 -35.05 -15.03 -5.21
C LEU A 326 -36.58 -15.21 -5.27
N LYS A 327 -37.14 -16.06 -4.39
CA LYS A 327 -38.57 -16.37 -4.25
C LYS A 327 -38.89 -16.74 -2.81
#